data_AF-A0A7Y9KTU1-F1
#
_entry.id   AF-A0A7Y9KTU1-F1
#
_cell.length_a   1.000
_cell.length_b   1.000
_cell.length_c   1.000
_cell.angle_alpha   90.00
_cell.angle_beta   90.00
_cell.angle_gamma   90.00
#
_symmetry.space_group_name_H-M   'P 1'
#
loop_
_entity.id
_entity.type
_entity.pdbx_description
1 polymer ?
#
loop_
_entity_poly.entity_id
_entity_poly.type
_entity_poly.pdbx_seq_one_letter_code
_entity_poly.pdbx_strand_id
1 'polypeptide(L)'
;MTLEVRRVGPEAAAEVLAVVREAFSARPPLDPPADALGEDVDSIARLLRRRGGLLALLDGEPVGCVVLDPDADGLVLRRFGVLPSAQGRGVATALVEAAVEAATGRSAVRVVAREELPGTVAFWEAHDFVVTGRTSPYVELARWLGTSFDAPDAETMRALGERLGRSLVAGDLVVLTGELGAGKTTFTQGLGEGLDVRGGVTSPTFVIARVHPALGDGPDLVHVDAYRLGGLDELDDLDLDTSLDSAVTVVEWGAGLAEGLADARLEVLIERTVGDSPLEGELDPRRVSVRWVVGQ
;
A
#
# COMPACT_ATOMS: atom_id res chain seq x y z
N MET A 1 -23.26 -6.49 20.43
CA MET A 1 -22.66 -5.34 19.75
C MET A 1 -22.28 -5.80 18.36
N THR A 2 -23.07 -5.39 17.38
CA THR A 2 -22.88 -5.75 15.97
C THR A 2 -22.46 -4.50 15.23
N LEU A 3 -21.31 -4.54 14.57
CA LEU A 3 -20.82 -3.48 13.70
C LEU A 3 -20.99 -3.93 12.24
N GLU A 4 -21.65 -3.11 11.43
CA GLU A 4 -21.85 -3.33 10.01
C GLU A 4 -21.39 -2.11 9.23
N VAL A 5 -20.71 -2.31 8.09
CA VAL A 5 -20.40 -1.23 7.15
C VAL A 5 -21.11 -1.53 5.83
N ARG A 6 -21.96 -0.61 5.38
CA ARG A 6 -22.72 -0.76 4.13
C ARG A 6 -22.37 0.33 3.13
N ARG A 7 -22.42 -0.01 1.84
CA ARG A 7 -22.31 0.96 0.75
C ARG A 7 -23.62 1.73 0.60
N VAL A 8 -23.53 3.04 0.40
CA VAL A 8 -24.69 3.94 0.34
C VAL A 8 -24.65 4.89 -0.85
N GLY A 9 -25.82 5.22 -1.37
CA GLY A 9 -26.04 6.21 -2.42
C GLY A 9 -26.71 7.50 -1.90
N PRO A 10 -27.21 8.36 -2.82
CA PRO A 10 -27.80 9.66 -2.46
C PRO A 10 -29.02 9.58 -1.55
N GLU A 11 -29.71 8.44 -1.49
CA GLU A 11 -30.84 8.18 -0.59
C GLU A 11 -30.47 8.26 0.89
N ALA A 12 -29.21 7.97 1.25
CA ALA A 12 -28.72 8.01 2.62
C ALA A 12 -28.15 9.39 3.02
N ALA A 13 -28.33 10.43 2.20
CA ALA A 13 -27.67 11.72 2.40
C ALA A 13 -28.01 12.39 3.74
N ALA A 14 -29.22 12.21 4.25
CA ALA A 14 -29.62 12.74 5.55
C ALA A 14 -28.89 12.04 6.71
N GLU A 15 -28.77 10.71 6.66
CA GLU A 15 -28.03 9.91 7.65
C GLU A 15 -26.55 10.28 7.65
N VAL A 16 -25.93 10.35 6.46
CA VAL A 16 -24.52 10.74 6.30
C VAL A 16 -24.29 12.15 6.82
N LEU A 17 -25.15 13.11 6.48
CA LEU A 17 -25.02 14.50 6.96
C LEU A 17 -25.11 14.59 8.48
N ALA A 18 -26.00 13.82 9.11
CA ALA A 18 -26.13 13.80 10.56
C ALA A 18 -24.82 13.35 11.23
N VAL A 19 -24.23 12.25 10.75
CA VAL A 19 -22.93 11.75 11.22
C VAL A 19 -21.82 12.77 10.98
N VAL A 20 -21.75 13.36 9.78
CA VAL A 20 -20.73 14.37 9.43
C VAL A 20 -20.82 15.56 10.38
N ARG A 21 -22.01 16.14 10.58
CA ARG A 21 -22.18 17.32 11.43
C ARG A 21 -21.77 17.03 12.86
N GLU A 22 -22.23 15.93 13.44
CA GLU A 22 -21.91 15.59 14.82
C GLU A 22 -20.42 15.28 15.00
N ALA A 23 -19.85 14.42 14.14
CA ALA A 23 -18.45 14.03 14.23
C ALA A 23 -17.48 15.20 14.01
N PHE A 24 -17.81 16.15 13.12
CA PHE A 24 -16.96 17.32 12.86
C PHE A 24 -17.18 18.44 13.90
N SER A 25 -18.38 18.60 14.45
CA SER A 25 -18.65 19.60 15.50
C SER A 25 -18.00 19.24 16.84
N ALA A 26 -17.73 17.95 17.08
CA ALA A 26 -17.02 17.49 18.27
C ALA A 26 -15.50 17.73 18.21
N ARG A 27 -14.97 18.19 17.08
CA ARG A 27 -13.52 18.47 16.92
C ARG A 27 -13.16 19.81 17.55
N PRO A 28 -11.89 20.01 17.96
CA PRO A 28 -11.38 21.32 18.31
C PRO A 28 -11.65 22.35 17.19
N PRO A 29 -11.87 23.64 17.51
CA PRO A 29 -12.00 24.68 16.50
C PRO A 29 -10.78 24.73 15.59
N LEU A 30 -11.02 24.93 14.29
CA LEU A 30 -10.01 24.93 13.23
C LEU A 30 -10.07 26.25 12.43
N ASP A 31 -8.93 26.72 11.94
CA ASP A 31 -8.83 27.93 11.09
C ASP A 31 -8.08 27.61 9.78
N PRO A 32 -8.73 27.66 8.60
CA PRO A 32 -10.15 27.93 8.40
C PRO A 32 -11.04 26.79 8.95
N PRO A 33 -12.35 27.03 9.19
CA PRO A 33 -13.28 25.98 9.61
C PRO A 33 -13.33 24.83 8.61
N ALA A 34 -13.70 23.63 9.08
CA ALA A 34 -13.86 22.49 8.19
C ALA A 34 -15.04 22.70 7.23
N ASP A 35 -14.80 22.56 5.92
CA ASP A 35 -15.83 22.68 4.87
C ASP A 35 -17.07 21.82 5.12
N ALA A 36 -16.89 20.69 5.81
CA ALA A 36 -17.95 19.76 6.20
C ALA A 36 -19.07 20.41 7.03
N LEU A 37 -18.78 21.47 7.78
CA LEU A 37 -19.77 22.18 8.61
C LEU A 37 -20.73 23.05 7.77
N GLY A 38 -20.35 23.39 6.54
CA GLY A 38 -21.18 24.15 5.60
C GLY A 38 -22.10 23.30 4.73
N GLU A 39 -22.11 21.97 4.91
CA GLU A 39 -22.85 21.05 4.05
C GLU A 39 -24.34 20.93 4.42
N ASP A 40 -25.15 20.71 3.40
CA ASP A 40 -26.57 20.38 3.47
C ASP A 40 -26.89 19.03 2.80
N VAL A 41 -28.13 18.57 2.93
CA VAL A 41 -28.55 17.26 2.40
C VAL A 41 -28.36 17.19 0.89
N ASP A 42 -28.60 18.28 0.16
CA ASP A 42 -28.48 18.32 -1.31
C ASP A 42 -27.03 18.26 -1.78
N SER A 43 -26.11 18.88 -1.03
CA SER A 43 -24.67 18.80 -1.26
C SER A 43 -24.13 17.39 -1.01
N ILE A 44 -24.51 16.75 0.09
CA ILE A 44 -24.14 15.36 0.39
C ILE A 44 -24.74 14.41 -0.65
N ALA A 45 -26.02 14.56 -1.01
CA ALA A 45 -26.66 13.75 -2.05
C ALA A 45 -25.94 13.89 -3.40
N ARG A 46 -25.48 15.10 -3.76
CA ARG A 46 -24.67 15.32 -4.98
C ARG A 46 -23.33 14.60 -4.92
N LEU A 47 -22.65 14.63 -3.77
CA LEU A 47 -21.41 13.89 -3.56
C LEU A 47 -21.67 12.39 -3.72
N LEU A 48 -22.59 11.83 -2.94
CA LEU A 48 -22.92 10.40 -2.93
C LEU A 48 -23.40 9.89 -4.29
N ARG A 49 -24.14 10.70 -5.07
CA ARG A 49 -24.59 10.29 -6.41
C ARG A 49 -23.44 10.00 -7.38
N ARG A 50 -22.34 10.75 -7.26
CA ARG A 50 -21.17 10.59 -8.15
C ARG A 50 -20.17 9.56 -7.64
N ARG A 51 -20.12 9.38 -6.32
CA ARG A 51 -18.98 8.84 -5.58
C ARG A 51 -19.35 7.62 -4.74
N GLY A 52 -20.62 7.53 -4.34
CA GLY A 52 -21.06 6.65 -3.27
C GLY A 52 -20.45 7.03 -1.92
N GLY A 53 -20.80 6.28 -0.91
CA GLY A 53 -20.20 6.37 0.41
C GLY A 53 -20.28 5.05 1.16
N LEU A 54 -19.72 5.04 2.36
CA LEU A 54 -19.90 3.99 3.34
C LEU A 54 -20.57 4.58 4.58
N LEU A 55 -21.48 3.81 5.18
CA LEU A 55 -22.10 4.12 6.45
C LEU A 55 -21.86 2.94 7.40
N ALA A 56 -21.27 3.24 8.56
CA ALA A 56 -21.07 2.27 9.63
C ALA A 56 -22.24 2.35 10.63
N LEU A 57 -22.81 1.20 10.94
CA LEU A 57 -23.91 1.04 11.87
C LEU A 57 -23.45 0.22 13.08
N LEU A 58 -23.74 0.72 14.28
CA LEU A 58 -23.50 0.01 15.52
C LEU A 58 -24.85 -0.33 16.14
N ASP A 59 -25.14 -1.63 16.24
CA ASP A 59 -26.43 -2.14 16.71
C ASP A 59 -27.62 -1.55 15.91
N GLY A 60 -27.41 -1.30 14.61
CA GLY A 60 -28.43 -0.79 13.67
C GLY A 60 -28.49 0.75 13.55
N GLU A 61 -27.73 1.48 14.36
CA GLU A 61 -27.74 2.95 14.35
C GLU A 61 -26.51 3.51 13.61
N PRO A 62 -26.65 4.52 12.72
CA PRO A 62 -25.52 5.16 12.04
C PRO A 62 -24.57 5.84 13.03
N VAL A 63 -23.30 5.43 13.03
CA VAL A 63 -22.27 5.97 13.94
C VAL A 63 -20.98 6.40 13.24
N GLY A 64 -20.84 6.14 11.95
CA GLY A 64 -19.68 6.55 11.18
C GLY A 64 -19.95 6.61 9.69
N CYS A 65 -19.20 7.41 8.96
CA CYS A 65 -19.36 7.54 7.52
C CYS A 65 -18.06 7.92 6.81
N VAL A 66 -18.02 7.65 5.50
CA VAL A 66 -17.04 8.22 4.57
C VAL A 66 -17.67 8.36 3.19
N VAL A 67 -17.32 9.42 2.47
CA VAL A 67 -17.65 9.63 1.05
C VAL A 67 -16.45 9.19 0.22
N LEU A 68 -16.68 8.36 -0.80
CA LEU A 68 -15.62 7.71 -1.59
C LEU A 68 -15.41 8.45 -2.91
N ASP A 69 -14.48 9.40 -3.01
CA ASP A 69 -14.28 10.23 -4.20
C ASP A 69 -13.21 9.66 -5.15
N PRO A 70 -13.57 9.01 -6.28
CA PRO A 70 -12.57 8.45 -7.18
C PRO A 70 -11.85 9.56 -7.94
N ASP A 71 -10.54 9.43 -8.10
CA ASP A 71 -9.74 10.26 -9.00
C ASP A 71 -9.16 9.42 -10.16
N ALA A 72 -8.16 9.96 -10.88
CA ALA A 72 -7.64 9.36 -12.10
C ALA A 72 -7.09 7.94 -11.90
N ASP A 73 -6.48 7.67 -10.74
CA ASP A 73 -5.81 6.40 -10.45
C ASP A 73 -6.16 5.82 -9.07
N GLY A 74 -6.76 6.60 -8.17
CA GLY A 74 -7.00 6.27 -6.77
C GLY A 74 -8.42 6.55 -6.25
N LEU A 75 -8.55 6.53 -4.92
CA LEU A 75 -9.77 6.82 -4.18
C LEU A 75 -9.49 7.80 -3.03
N VAL A 76 -10.06 8.99 -3.07
CA VAL A 76 -9.95 9.99 -2.00
C VAL A 76 -11.07 9.81 -0.97
N LEU A 77 -10.71 9.60 0.29
CA LEU A 77 -11.64 9.54 1.42
C LEU A 77 -12.01 10.95 1.85
N ARG A 78 -13.29 11.30 1.70
CA ARG A 78 -13.83 12.58 2.14
C ARG A 78 -14.86 12.38 3.24
N ARG A 79 -15.01 13.39 4.09
CA ARG A 79 -16.01 13.40 5.17
C ARG A 79 -15.93 12.16 6.07
N PHE A 80 -14.71 11.67 6.29
CA PHE A 80 -14.45 10.59 7.22
C PHE A 80 -14.75 11.07 8.64
N GLY A 81 -15.74 10.46 9.28
CA GLY A 81 -16.23 10.85 10.59
C GLY A 81 -16.79 9.66 11.36
N VAL A 82 -16.52 9.64 12.67
CA VAL A 82 -17.07 8.69 13.63
C VAL A 82 -17.61 9.48 14.82
N LEU A 83 -18.83 9.16 15.24
CA LEU A 83 -19.47 9.82 16.37
C LEU A 83 -18.64 9.62 17.66
N PRO A 84 -18.55 10.64 18.54
CA PRO A 84 -17.80 10.52 19.80
C PRO A 84 -18.22 9.33 20.66
N SER A 85 -19.52 9.02 20.68
CA SER A 85 -20.09 7.88 21.43
C SER A 85 -19.63 6.50 20.93
N ALA A 86 -19.12 6.42 19.70
CA ALA A 86 -18.70 5.19 19.04
C ALA A 86 -17.18 5.10 18.82
N GLN A 87 -16.41 6.07 19.31
CA GLN A 87 -14.95 6.03 19.25
C GLN A 87 -14.37 4.90 20.13
N GLY A 88 -13.23 4.33 19.72
CA GLY A 88 -12.61 3.20 20.42
C GLY A 88 -13.34 1.86 20.27
N ARG A 89 -14.34 1.77 19.38
CA ARG A 89 -15.15 0.56 19.15
C ARG A 89 -14.86 -0.15 17.82
N GLY A 90 -13.75 0.21 17.15
CA GLY A 90 -13.34 -0.35 15.85
C GLY A 90 -14.06 0.25 14.62
N VAL A 91 -14.98 1.20 14.80
CA VAL A 91 -15.76 1.80 13.70
C VAL A 91 -14.87 2.45 12.64
N ALA A 92 -13.87 3.22 13.06
CA ALA A 92 -12.97 3.90 12.13
C ALA A 92 -12.16 2.90 11.29
N THR A 93 -11.59 1.88 11.94
CA THR A 93 -10.83 0.80 11.27
C THR A 93 -11.71 0.06 10.26
N ALA A 94 -12.93 -0.32 10.63
CA ALA A 94 -13.87 -1.00 9.71
C ALA A 94 -14.23 -0.13 8.49
N LEU A 95 -14.37 1.19 8.67
CA LEU A 95 -14.58 2.11 7.54
C LEU A 95 -13.35 2.20 6.62
N VAL A 96 -12.14 2.17 7.17
CA VAL A 96 -10.90 2.16 6.37
C VAL A 96 -10.76 0.86 5.59
N GLU A 97 -10.97 -0.29 6.22
CA GLU A 97 -10.93 -1.61 5.57
C GLU A 97 -11.94 -1.70 4.42
N ALA A 98 -13.19 -1.31 4.66
CA ALA A 98 -14.22 -1.30 3.62
C ALA A 98 -13.91 -0.29 2.50
N ALA A 99 -13.25 0.83 2.80
CA ALA A 99 -12.84 1.79 1.78
C ALA A 99 -11.68 1.28 0.92
N VAL A 100 -10.72 0.57 1.52
CA VAL A 100 -9.64 -0.13 0.81
C VAL A 100 -10.20 -1.22 -0.09
N GLU A 101 -11.15 -2.01 0.40
CA GLU A 101 -11.86 -3.01 -0.42
C GLU A 101 -12.59 -2.36 -1.60
N ALA A 102 -13.31 -1.26 -1.36
CA ALA A 102 -13.98 -0.49 -2.41
C ALA A 102 -13.02 0.14 -3.43
N ALA A 103 -11.74 0.26 -3.09
CA ALA A 103 -10.67 0.76 -3.95
C ALA A 103 -9.90 -0.35 -4.69
N THR A 104 -10.36 -1.61 -4.62
CA THR A 104 -9.73 -2.72 -5.37
C THR A 104 -9.55 -2.37 -6.86
N GLY A 105 -8.33 -2.55 -7.37
CA GLY A 105 -7.96 -2.19 -8.75
C GLY A 105 -7.56 -0.73 -8.95
N ARG A 106 -7.50 0.08 -7.88
CA ARG A 106 -6.93 1.43 -7.87
C ARG A 106 -5.48 1.40 -7.36
N SER A 107 -4.71 2.45 -7.63
CA SER A 107 -3.31 2.59 -7.21
C SER A 107 -3.16 3.02 -5.75
N ALA A 108 -4.16 3.72 -5.19
CA ALA A 108 -4.06 4.27 -3.84
C ALA A 108 -5.43 4.61 -3.23
N VAL A 109 -5.47 4.63 -1.89
CA VAL A 109 -6.46 5.37 -1.10
C VAL A 109 -5.79 6.61 -0.53
N ARG A 110 -6.44 7.77 -0.61
CA ARG A 110 -5.86 9.05 -0.20
C ARG A 110 -6.76 9.77 0.80
N VAL A 111 -6.17 10.56 1.68
CA VAL A 111 -6.89 11.39 2.63
C VAL A 111 -6.15 12.70 2.85
N VAL A 112 -6.90 13.75 3.17
CA VAL A 112 -6.34 15.03 3.62
C VAL A 112 -6.73 15.23 5.07
N ALA A 113 -5.73 15.36 5.93
CA ALA A 113 -5.87 15.66 7.34
C ALA A 113 -5.47 17.12 7.63
N ARG A 114 -5.79 17.58 8.84
CA ARG A 114 -5.39 18.90 9.34
C ARG A 114 -4.15 18.76 10.20
N GLU A 115 -3.17 19.61 9.98
CA GLU A 115 -1.92 19.63 10.76
C GLU A 115 -2.20 19.88 12.25
N GLU A 116 -3.23 20.66 12.56
CA GLU A 116 -3.65 20.95 13.92
C GLU A 116 -4.32 19.74 14.63
N LEU A 117 -4.54 18.62 13.92
CA LEU A 117 -5.12 17.39 14.44
C LEU A 117 -4.10 16.23 14.39
N PRO A 118 -3.04 16.25 15.21
CA PRO A 118 -1.97 15.24 15.16
C PRO A 118 -2.48 13.81 15.43
N GLY A 119 -3.49 13.65 16.28
CA GLY A 119 -4.11 12.34 16.50
C GLY A 119 -4.83 11.76 15.27
N THR A 120 -5.30 12.62 14.35
CA THR A 120 -5.86 12.17 13.07
C THR A 120 -4.76 11.70 12.14
N VAL A 121 -3.63 12.42 12.08
CA VAL A 121 -2.45 12.02 11.28
C VAL A 121 -1.93 10.67 11.78
N ALA A 122 -1.70 10.53 13.09
CA ALA A 122 -1.23 9.28 13.70
C ALA A 122 -2.20 8.11 13.48
N PHE A 123 -3.53 8.36 13.47
CA PHE A 123 -4.51 7.34 13.13
C PHE A 123 -4.31 6.81 11.71
N TRP A 124 -4.10 7.70 10.73
CA TRP A 124 -3.88 7.30 9.35
C TRP A 124 -2.56 6.55 9.18
N GLU A 125 -1.49 7.02 9.81
CA GLU A 125 -0.18 6.34 9.84
C GLU A 125 -0.29 4.92 10.40
N ALA A 126 -1.09 4.72 11.46
CA ALA A 126 -1.38 3.40 12.02
C ALA A 126 -2.21 2.47 11.09
N HIS A 127 -2.73 2.98 9.97
CA HIS A 127 -3.48 2.21 8.96
C HIS A 127 -2.74 2.17 7.61
N ASP A 128 -1.41 2.23 7.64
CA ASP A 128 -0.52 2.18 6.48
C ASP A 128 -0.65 3.36 5.50
N PHE A 129 -1.19 4.49 5.96
CA PHE A 129 -1.12 5.73 5.19
C PHE A 129 0.16 6.47 5.50
N VAL A 130 0.73 7.11 4.51
CA VAL A 130 2.01 7.79 4.63
C VAL A 130 1.89 9.20 4.12
N VAL A 131 2.62 10.13 4.72
CA VAL A 131 2.58 11.54 4.33
C VAL A 131 3.21 11.68 2.94
N THR A 132 2.42 12.19 2.00
CA THR A 132 2.83 12.40 0.59
C THR A 132 3.02 13.88 0.25
N GLY A 133 2.48 14.77 1.09
CA GLY A 133 2.58 16.20 0.88
C GLY A 133 2.14 16.99 2.11
N ARG A 134 2.60 18.23 2.21
CA ARG A 134 2.19 19.20 3.23
C ARG A 134 1.99 20.55 2.58
N THR A 135 0.77 21.06 2.67
CA THR A 135 0.42 22.42 2.27
C THR A 135 -0.42 23.02 3.39
N SER A 136 0.21 23.76 4.30
CA SER A 136 -0.44 24.25 5.53
C SER A 136 -1.79 24.91 5.24
N PRO A 137 -2.87 24.56 5.97
CA PRO A 137 -2.90 23.70 7.17
C PRO A 137 -3.15 22.20 6.89
N TYR A 138 -2.95 21.75 5.65
CA TYR A 138 -3.26 20.39 5.21
C TYR A 138 -2.05 19.47 5.18
N VAL A 139 -2.27 18.23 5.63
CA VAL A 139 -1.35 17.10 5.47
C VAL A 139 -2.02 16.10 4.54
N GLU A 140 -1.36 15.78 3.44
CA GLU A 140 -1.83 14.82 2.45
C GLU A 140 -1.22 13.46 2.76
N LEU A 141 -2.07 12.43 2.90
CA LEU A 141 -1.64 11.07 3.16
C LEU A 141 -2.21 10.10 2.12
N ALA A 142 -1.43 9.07 1.78
CA ALA A 142 -1.85 8.02 0.87
C ALA A 142 -1.49 6.64 1.43
N ARG A 143 -2.37 5.67 1.22
CA ARG A 143 -2.05 4.25 1.30
C ARG A 143 -2.00 3.74 -0.13
N TRP A 144 -0.79 3.43 -0.61
CA TRP A 144 -0.63 2.79 -1.91
C TRP A 144 -1.22 1.39 -1.87
N LEU A 145 -2.07 1.10 -2.84
CA LEU A 145 -2.70 -0.21 -2.96
C LEU A 145 -1.84 -1.09 -3.82
N GLY A 146 -1.69 -2.33 -3.37
CA GLY A 146 -0.98 -3.33 -4.14
C GLY A 146 -1.78 -3.79 -5.35
N THR A 147 -1.08 -4.19 -6.40
CA THR A 147 -1.67 -4.99 -7.49
C THR A 147 -1.22 -6.43 -7.32
N SER A 148 -2.15 -7.37 -7.47
CA SER A 148 -1.84 -8.80 -7.46
C SER A 148 -1.94 -9.39 -8.86
N PHE A 149 -1.00 -10.27 -9.18
CA PHE A 149 -0.93 -11.00 -10.43
C PHE A 149 -0.87 -12.50 -10.14
N ASP A 150 -1.54 -13.30 -10.95
CA ASP A 150 -1.36 -14.75 -10.93
C ASP A 150 -0.14 -15.11 -11.78
N ALA A 151 0.75 -15.94 -11.21
CA ALA A 151 1.93 -16.48 -11.84
C ALA A 151 1.85 -18.02 -11.78
N PRO A 152 1.15 -18.67 -12.74
CA PRO A 152 0.93 -20.11 -12.73
C PRO A 152 2.21 -20.93 -12.95
N ASP A 153 3.24 -20.33 -13.53
CA ASP A 153 4.50 -20.98 -13.89
C ASP A 153 5.70 -20.01 -13.81
N ALA A 154 6.90 -20.57 -14.01
CA ALA A 154 8.16 -19.82 -13.96
C ALA A 154 8.31 -18.81 -15.12
N GLU A 155 7.68 -19.07 -16.28
CA GLU A 155 7.71 -18.16 -17.43
C GLU A 155 6.90 -16.89 -17.12
N THR A 156 5.68 -17.05 -16.59
CA THR A 156 4.84 -15.94 -16.16
C THR A 156 5.50 -15.16 -15.02
N MET A 157 6.14 -15.85 -14.06
CA MET A 157 6.89 -15.21 -12.97
C MET A 157 8.03 -14.32 -13.50
N ARG A 158 8.81 -14.82 -14.48
CA ARG A 158 9.85 -14.03 -15.14
C ARG A 158 9.28 -12.85 -15.92
N ALA A 159 8.22 -13.06 -16.70
CA ALA A 159 7.58 -11.98 -17.45
C ALA A 159 7.02 -10.86 -16.55
N LEU A 160 6.52 -11.21 -15.35
CA LEU A 160 6.12 -10.22 -14.34
C LEU A 160 7.33 -9.45 -13.81
N GLY A 161 8.41 -10.14 -13.44
CA GLY A 161 9.67 -9.52 -13.02
C GLY A 161 10.24 -8.59 -14.10
N GLU A 162 10.24 -9.01 -15.36
CA GLU A 162 10.75 -8.24 -16.50
C GLU A 162 9.94 -6.96 -16.72
N ARG A 163 8.61 -7.06 -16.70
CA ARG A 163 7.73 -5.89 -16.82
C ARG A 163 7.95 -4.90 -15.69
N LEU A 164 8.16 -5.39 -14.47
CA LEU A 164 8.46 -4.54 -13.34
C LEU A 164 9.85 -3.89 -13.49
N GLY A 165 10.88 -4.67 -13.82
CA GLY A 165 12.25 -4.18 -14.01
C GLY A 165 12.34 -3.02 -14.99
N ARG A 166 11.58 -3.08 -16.10
CA ARG A 166 11.50 -1.98 -17.09
C ARG A 166 10.95 -0.66 -16.55
N SER A 167 10.29 -0.67 -15.39
CA SER A 167 9.72 0.52 -14.76
C SER A 167 10.55 1.06 -13.59
N LEU A 168 11.54 0.30 -13.13
CA LEU A 168 12.39 0.68 -12.01
C LEU A 168 13.50 1.63 -12.48
N VAL A 169 13.92 2.50 -11.58
CA VAL A 169 14.99 3.48 -11.79
C VAL A 169 16.07 3.33 -10.71
N ALA A 170 17.25 3.93 -10.95
CA ALA A 170 18.28 4.03 -9.93
C ALA A 170 17.71 4.65 -8.64
N GLY A 171 18.04 4.08 -7.48
CA GLY A 171 17.46 4.45 -6.19
C GLY A 171 16.31 3.55 -5.73
N ASP A 172 15.69 2.78 -6.63
CA ASP A 172 14.57 1.92 -6.25
C ASP A 172 15.04 0.69 -5.45
N LEU A 173 14.43 0.51 -4.30
CA LEU A 173 14.57 -0.68 -3.44
C LEU A 173 13.38 -1.61 -3.64
N VAL A 174 13.65 -2.89 -3.91
CA VAL A 174 12.64 -3.95 -4.01
C VAL A 174 12.87 -4.98 -2.91
N VAL A 175 11.89 -5.13 -2.02
CA VAL A 175 11.91 -6.10 -0.93
C VAL A 175 11.01 -7.28 -1.29
N LEU A 176 11.63 -8.45 -1.50
CA LEU A 176 10.97 -9.69 -1.92
C LEU A 176 10.72 -10.62 -0.74
N THR A 177 9.44 -10.93 -0.51
CA THR A 177 8.98 -11.81 0.58
C THR A 177 8.22 -13.00 0.03
N GLY A 178 8.39 -14.16 0.66
CA GLY A 178 7.68 -15.39 0.30
C GLY A 178 8.41 -16.61 0.85
N GLU A 179 7.72 -17.74 0.93
CA GLU A 179 8.28 -18.99 1.47
C GLU A 179 9.46 -19.53 0.64
N LEU A 180 10.14 -20.56 1.17
CA LEU A 180 11.20 -21.25 0.45
C LEU A 180 10.60 -21.92 -0.80
N GLY A 181 11.21 -21.68 -1.97
CA GLY A 181 10.67 -22.18 -3.23
C GLY A 181 9.45 -21.40 -3.77
N ALA A 182 9.11 -20.24 -3.20
CA ALA A 182 8.04 -19.39 -3.71
C ALA A 182 8.31 -18.85 -5.14
N GLY A 183 9.58 -18.81 -5.57
CA GLY A 183 9.98 -18.30 -6.89
C GLY A 183 10.61 -16.90 -6.87
N LYS A 184 11.07 -16.43 -5.71
CA LYS A 184 11.75 -15.12 -5.55
C LYS A 184 12.89 -14.92 -6.55
N THR A 185 13.86 -15.83 -6.60
CA THR A 185 14.95 -15.76 -7.58
C THR A 185 14.47 -15.82 -9.03
N THR A 186 13.41 -16.58 -9.33
CA THR A 186 12.80 -16.60 -10.67
C THR A 186 12.20 -15.24 -11.04
N PHE A 187 11.60 -14.55 -10.08
CA PHE A 187 11.14 -13.18 -10.25
C PHE A 187 12.32 -12.22 -10.45
N THR A 188 13.38 -12.33 -9.63
CA THR A 188 14.60 -11.50 -9.75
C THR A 188 15.31 -11.71 -11.10
N GLN A 189 15.27 -12.92 -11.66
CA GLN A 189 15.75 -13.19 -13.02
C GLN A 189 15.02 -12.35 -14.07
N GLY A 190 13.68 -12.36 -14.02
CA GLY A 190 12.88 -11.49 -14.86
C GLY A 190 13.24 -10.02 -14.66
N LEU A 191 13.37 -9.59 -13.40
CA LEU A 191 13.74 -8.21 -13.08
C LEU A 191 15.09 -7.79 -13.70
N GLY A 192 16.09 -8.66 -13.63
CA GLY A 192 17.38 -8.44 -14.31
C GLY A 192 17.25 -8.36 -15.84
N GLU A 193 16.41 -9.20 -16.45
CA GLU A 193 16.11 -9.11 -17.89
C GLU A 193 15.43 -7.77 -18.24
N GLY A 194 14.52 -7.29 -17.40
CA GLY A 194 13.83 -6.01 -17.58
C GLY A 194 14.75 -4.79 -17.46
N LEU A 195 15.80 -4.89 -16.62
CA LEU A 195 16.83 -3.87 -16.45
C LEU A 195 17.97 -3.95 -17.48
N ASP A 196 17.97 -4.97 -18.33
CA ASP A 196 19.04 -5.23 -19.31
C ASP A 196 20.43 -5.35 -18.67
N VAL A 197 20.54 -6.12 -17.58
CA VAL A 197 21.81 -6.35 -16.88
C VAL A 197 22.60 -7.52 -17.45
N ARG A 198 23.92 -7.48 -17.26
CA ARG A 198 24.85 -8.47 -17.79
C ARG A 198 24.75 -9.80 -17.04
N GLY A 199 24.54 -10.86 -17.82
CA GLY A 199 24.59 -12.24 -17.35
C GLY A 199 23.31 -12.66 -16.62
N GLY A 200 23.18 -13.96 -16.38
CA GLY A 200 22.01 -14.50 -15.69
C GLY A 200 22.04 -14.21 -14.19
N VAL A 201 20.89 -13.80 -13.65
CA VAL A 201 20.69 -13.74 -12.20
C VAL A 201 20.50 -15.16 -11.65
N THR A 202 21.22 -15.49 -10.59
CA THR A 202 21.13 -16.78 -9.92
C THR A 202 21.18 -16.55 -8.43
N SER A 203 20.39 -17.30 -7.63
CA SER A 203 20.47 -17.23 -6.17
C SER A 203 21.92 -17.44 -5.74
N PRO A 204 22.51 -16.48 -5.03
CA PRO A 204 23.88 -16.60 -4.61
C PRO A 204 24.08 -17.75 -3.62
N THR A 205 24.98 -18.68 -3.94
CA THR A 205 25.19 -19.87 -3.09
C THR A 205 26.02 -19.57 -1.84
N PHE A 206 26.96 -18.60 -1.92
CA PHE A 206 27.92 -18.25 -0.85
C PHE A 206 28.15 -16.74 -0.66
N VAL A 207 27.75 -15.93 -1.63
CA VAL A 207 27.97 -14.47 -1.66
C VAL A 207 26.64 -13.83 -1.30
N ILE A 208 26.54 -12.97 -0.30
CA ILE A 208 25.23 -12.47 0.15
C ILE A 208 24.67 -11.41 -0.82
N ALA A 209 25.53 -10.63 -1.47
CA ALA A 209 25.15 -9.59 -2.44
C ALA A 209 25.97 -9.69 -3.74
N ARG A 210 25.32 -9.56 -4.89
CA ARG A 210 25.96 -9.53 -6.22
C ARG A 210 25.52 -8.31 -7.00
N VAL A 211 26.48 -7.67 -7.66
CA VAL A 211 26.22 -6.59 -8.61
C VAL A 211 26.19 -7.17 -10.02
N HIS A 212 25.12 -6.89 -10.75
CA HIS A 212 24.91 -7.20 -12.15
C HIS A 212 24.97 -5.90 -12.96
N PRO A 213 26.07 -5.63 -13.67
CA PRO A 213 26.24 -4.36 -14.38
C PRO A 213 25.25 -4.22 -15.55
N ALA A 214 24.69 -3.04 -15.74
CA ALA A 214 23.86 -2.74 -16.91
C ALA A 214 24.63 -2.94 -18.23
N LEU A 215 23.91 -3.32 -19.29
CA LEU A 215 24.45 -3.39 -20.65
C LEU A 215 24.33 -2.07 -21.41
N GLY A 216 23.43 -1.17 -21.00
CA GLY A 216 23.20 0.15 -21.56
C GLY A 216 23.29 1.27 -20.53
N ASP A 217 22.54 2.36 -20.75
CA ASP A 217 22.49 3.54 -19.86
C ASP A 217 21.57 3.34 -18.63
N GLY A 218 21.04 2.14 -18.44
CA GLY A 218 20.19 1.78 -17.30
C GLY A 218 20.98 1.56 -16.01
N PRO A 219 20.30 1.42 -14.86
CA PRO A 219 20.95 1.16 -13.58
C PRO A 219 21.48 -0.27 -13.49
N ASP A 220 22.55 -0.45 -12.71
CA ASP A 220 23.01 -1.77 -12.28
C ASP A 220 21.93 -2.44 -11.40
N LEU A 221 21.95 -3.77 -11.31
CA LEU A 221 21.14 -4.52 -10.35
C LEU A 221 22.01 -5.03 -9.20
N VAL A 222 21.73 -4.58 -7.99
CA VAL A 222 22.29 -5.16 -6.76
C VAL A 222 21.31 -6.21 -6.25
N HIS A 223 21.71 -7.48 -6.33
CA HIS A 223 20.91 -8.63 -5.90
C HIS A 223 21.44 -9.17 -4.58
N VAL A 224 20.63 -9.06 -3.54
CA VAL A 224 20.91 -9.54 -2.18
C VAL A 224 20.00 -10.71 -1.84
N ASP A 225 20.55 -11.79 -1.30
CA ASP A 225 19.81 -12.93 -0.76
C ASP A 225 20.03 -13.01 0.76
N ALA A 226 19.08 -12.44 1.51
CA ALA A 226 19.17 -12.27 2.96
C ALA A 226 18.73 -13.52 3.75
N TYR A 227 18.44 -14.66 3.10
CA TYR A 227 17.95 -15.88 3.78
C TYR A 227 18.83 -16.36 4.94
N ARG A 228 20.14 -16.05 4.88
CA ARG A 228 21.15 -16.49 5.84
C ARG A 228 21.63 -15.40 6.79
N LEU A 229 21.11 -14.17 6.67
CA LEU A 229 21.51 -13.07 7.53
C LEU A 229 20.91 -13.26 8.93
N GLY A 230 21.74 -13.04 9.95
CA GLY A 230 21.37 -13.13 11.36
C GLY A 230 20.58 -11.92 11.89
N GLY A 231 20.54 -10.82 11.13
CA GLY A 231 19.86 -9.58 11.50
C GLY A 231 20.32 -8.38 10.69
N LEU A 232 19.86 -7.20 11.11
CA LEU A 232 20.16 -5.90 10.49
C LEU A 232 21.66 -5.61 10.41
N ASP A 233 22.40 -5.86 11.51
CA ASP A 233 23.84 -5.59 11.59
C ASP A 233 24.64 -6.26 10.46
N GLU A 234 24.27 -7.48 10.06
CA GLU A 234 24.94 -8.20 8.96
C GLU A 234 24.52 -7.71 7.57
N LEU A 235 23.35 -7.06 7.45
CA LEU A 235 22.92 -6.40 6.22
C LEU A 235 23.64 -5.07 6.04
N ASP A 236 23.78 -4.29 7.12
CA ASP A 236 24.52 -3.03 7.16
C ASP A 236 26.00 -3.22 6.77
N ASP A 237 26.61 -4.33 7.19
CA ASP A 237 27.98 -4.73 6.80
C ASP A 237 28.16 -4.92 5.27
N LEU A 238 27.07 -5.06 4.50
CA LEU A 238 27.13 -5.16 3.05
C LEU A 238 27.29 -3.79 2.35
N ASP A 239 27.16 -2.69 3.10
CA ASP A 239 27.34 -1.30 2.62
C ASP A 239 26.47 -0.97 1.38
N LEU A 240 25.25 -1.52 1.35
CA LEU A 240 24.33 -1.42 0.20
C LEU A 240 23.98 0.04 -0.12
N ASP A 241 23.91 0.86 0.91
CA ASP A 241 23.59 2.29 0.92
C ASP A 241 24.43 3.06 -0.10
N THR A 242 25.70 2.69 -0.25
CA THR A 242 26.64 3.34 -1.18
C THR A 242 26.31 3.12 -2.64
N SER A 243 25.55 2.07 -2.95
CA SER A 243 25.16 1.71 -4.32
C SER A 243 23.70 2.03 -4.63
N LEU A 244 22.85 2.20 -3.61
CA LEU A 244 21.41 2.43 -3.75
C LEU A 244 21.09 3.58 -4.71
N ASP A 245 21.73 4.74 -4.56
CA ASP A 245 21.46 5.93 -5.38
C ASP A 245 21.73 5.73 -6.89
N SER A 246 22.52 4.72 -7.25
CA SER A 246 22.99 4.49 -8.64
C SER A 246 22.48 3.19 -9.26
N ALA A 247 21.85 2.33 -8.46
CA ALA A 247 21.43 1.00 -8.85
C ALA A 247 19.97 0.74 -8.46
N VAL A 248 19.41 -0.34 -8.99
CA VAL A 248 18.21 -0.95 -8.43
C VAL A 248 18.67 -2.03 -7.47
N THR A 249 18.16 -2.01 -6.24
CA THR A 249 18.50 -3.03 -5.24
C THR A 249 17.33 -3.96 -5.00
N VAL A 250 17.53 -5.26 -5.24
CA VAL A 250 16.60 -6.32 -4.84
C VAL A 250 17.16 -7.02 -3.60
N VAL A 251 16.34 -7.10 -2.55
CA VAL A 251 16.62 -7.92 -1.37
C VAL A 251 15.60 -9.05 -1.27
N GLU A 252 16.01 -10.27 -1.60
CA GLU A 252 15.24 -11.48 -1.30
C GLU A 252 15.30 -11.76 0.21
N TRP A 253 14.15 -12.10 0.81
CA TRP A 253 14.00 -12.29 2.26
C TRP A 253 14.27 -11.01 3.06
N GLY A 254 14.05 -9.84 2.46
CA GLY A 254 14.35 -8.55 3.07
C GLY A 254 13.29 -8.05 4.08
N ALA A 255 12.14 -8.70 4.23
CA ALA A 255 11.16 -8.27 5.23
C ALA A 255 11.71 -8.40 6.66
N GLY A 256 11.60 -7.33 7.44
CA GLY A 256 12.18 -7.15 8.76
C GLY A 256 13.67 -6.79 8.77
N LEU A 257 14.29 -6.62 7.59
CA LEU A 257 15.73 -6.38 7.44
C LEU A 257 16.03 -5.16 6.56
N ALA A 258 15.39 -5.05 5.40
CA ALA A 258 15.74 -4.08 4.37
C ALA A 258 14.87 -2.82 4.38
N GLU A 259 13.87 -2.71 5.26
CA GLU A 259 12.92 -1.58 5.22
C GLU A 259 13.59 -0.22 5.40
N GLY A 260 14.67 -0.15 6.18
CA GLY A 260 15.39 1.09 6.49
C GLY A 260 16.43 1.50 5.46
N LEU A 261 16.65 0.71 4.41
CA LEU A 261 17.65 1.02 3.37
C LEU A 261 17.21 2.21 2.50
N ALA A 262 15.91 2.42 2.32
CA ALA A 262 15.40 3.51 1.49
C ALA A 262 14.10 4.10 2.04
N ASP A 263 13.92 5.42 1.86
CA ASP A 263 12.69 6.14 2.25
C ASP A 263 11.44 5.60 1.52
N ALA A 264 11.62 5.00 0.34
CA ALA A 264 10.56 4.35 -0.40
C ALA A 264 11.05 3.00 -0.92
N ARG A 265 10.17 2.00 -0.88
CA ARG A 265 10.46 0.66 -1.39
C ARG A 265 9.25 0.04 -2.04
N LEU A 266 9.51 -0.88 -2.95
CA LEU A 266 8.53 -1.75 -3.54
C LEU A 266 8.53 -3.09 -2.79
N GLU A 267 7.44 -3.41 -2.11
CA GLU A 267 7.26 -4.73 -1.51
C GLU A 267 6.63 -5.67 -2.53
N VAL A 268 7.29 -6.82 -2.72
CA VAL A 268 6.81 -7.92 -3.57
C VAL A 268 6.59 -9.15 -2.70
N LEU A 269 5.33 -9.52 -2.49
CA LEU A 269 4.94 -10.71 -1.76
C LEU A 269 4.56 -11.82 -2.75
N ILE A 270 5.21 -12.98 -2.64
CA ILE A 270 4.95 -14.16 -3.47
C ILE A 270 4.38 -15.28 -2.59
N GLU A 271 3.11 -15.62 -2.80
CA GLU A 271 2.38 -16.62 -2.02
C GLU A 271 1.96 -17.80 -2.88
N ARG A 272 1.87 -19.00 -2.28
CA ARG A 272 1.27 -20.15 -2.94
C ARG A 272 -0.25 -19.98 -2.94
N THR A 273 -0.90 -20.19 -4.07
CA THR A 273 -2.37 -20.07 -4.19
C THR A 273 -3.08 -21.32 -3.63
N VAL A 274 -2.37 -22.43 -3.47
CA VAL A 274 -2.87 -23.69 -2.92
C VAL A 274 -1.97 -24.13 -1.76
N GLY A 275 -2.56 -24.49 -0.62
CA GLY A 275 -1.84 -24.74 0.64
C GLY A 275 -1.04 -26.06 0.71
N ASP A 276 -1.13 -26.92 -0.31
CA ASP A 276 -0.35 -28.15 -0.42
C ASP A 276 0.63 -28.07 -1.60
N SER A 277 1.75 -28.81 -1.51
CA SER A 277 2.64 -28.94 -2.65
C SER A 277 1.93 -29.68 -3.79
N PRO A 278 1.93 -29.14 -5.03
CA PRO A 278 1.27 -29.79 -6.15
C PRO A 278 1.90 -31.14 -6.45
N LEU A 279 1.09 -32.03 -7.03
CA LEU A 279 1.58 -33.30 -7.52
C LEU A 279 2.52 -33.09 -8.72
N GLU A 280 3.35 -34.08 -9.01
CA GLU A 280 4.29 -34.03 -10.12
C GLU A 280 3.55 -33.81 -11.45
N GLY A 281 3.79 -32.67 -12.09
CA GLY A 281 3.13 -32.27 -13.35
C GLY A 281 1.93 -31.34 -13.21
N GLU A 282 1.52 -30.97 -11.98
CA GLU A 282 0.52 -29.93 -11.75
C GLU A 282 1.15 -28.53 -11.69
N LEU A 283 0.41 -27.52 -12.16
CA LEU A 283 0.79 -26.13 -11.99
C LEU A 283 0.78 -25.77 -10.51
N ASP A 284 1.77 -25.00 -10.07
CA ASP A 284 1.92 -24.52 -8.70
C ASP A 284 1.66 -23.01 -8.64
N PRO A 285 0.40 -22.56 -8.83
CA PRO A 285 0.12 -21.16 -9.06
C PRO A 285 0.56 -20.30 -7.88
N ARG A 286 1.35 -19.28 -8.18
CA ARG A 286 1.73 -18.23 -7.24
C ARG A 286 0.85 -17.02 -7.42
N ARG A 287 0.58 -16.32 -6.32
CA ARG A 287 0.07 -14.95 -6.35
C ARG A 287 1.23 -14.01 -6.03
N VAL A 288 1.47 -13.05 -6.91
CA VAL A 288 2.49 -12.01 -6.74
C VAL A 288 1.78 -10.70 -6.45
N SER A 289 1.89 -10.21 -5.22
CA SER A 289 1.33 -8.93 -4.79
C SER A 289 2.44 -7.90 -4.70
N VAL A 290 2.26 -6.77 -5.38
CA VAL A 290 3.26 -5.71 -5.48
C VAL A 290 2.67 -4.42 -4.95
N ARG A 291 3.30 -3.76 -3.98
CA ARG A 291 2.87 -2.46 -3.46
C ARG A 291 4.04 -1.55 -3.14
N TRP A 292 3.88 -0.25 -3.38
CA TRP A 292 4.81 0.75 -2.88
C TRP A 292 4.57 1.02 -1.40
N VAL A 293 5.65 1.15 -0.63
CA VAL A 293 5.64 1.63 0.75
C VAL A 293 6.58 2.83 0.79
N VAL A 294 6.08 3.97 1.28
CA VAL A 294 6.82 5.24 1.32
C VAL A 294 6.85 5.72 2.75
N GLY A 295 7.99 5.80 3.38
CA GLY A 295 8.16 6.22 4.78
C GLY A 295 7.83 5.10 5.76
N GLN A 296 8.85 4.65 6.50
CA GLN A 296 8.83 4.11 7.87
C GLN A 296 10.24 4.20 8.44
#